data_AF-A0A161MM76-F1
#
_entry.id   AF-A0A161MM76-F1
#
_cell.length_a   1.000
_cell.length_b   1.000
_cell.length_c   1.000
_cell.angle_alpha   90.00
_cell.angle_beta   90.00
_cell.angle_gamma   90.00
#
_symmetry.space_group_name_H-M   'P 1'
#
loop_
_entity.id
_entity.type
_entity.pdbx_description
1 polymer ?
#
loop_
_entity_poly.entity_id
_entity_poly.type
_entity_poly.pdbx_seq_one_letter_code
_entity_poly.pdbx_strand_id
1 'polypeptide(L)'
;LKLTEDNINSLQGAQPTNELSDVPDDDPFSKEYALFKAELESLDSESNTETNRDETISSADKVEDVDLEEDDSCLQDELQSLIGTKSRAPYADKSGSVTYYNALISGIEMAEILSDIEHIKVKVLFINPT
;
A
#
# COMPACT_ATOMS: atom_id res chain seq x y z
N LEU A 1 37.65 10.97 13.32
CA LEU A 1 37.80 9.66 12.67
C LEU A 1 38.12 9.94 11.20
N LYS A 2 39.40 9.90 10.82
CA LYS A 2 39.82 10.02 9.41
C LYS A 2 39.58 8.66 8.78
N LEU A 3 38.53 8.52 7.97
CA LEU A 3 38.38 7.36 7.08
C LEU A 3 39.46 7.50 6.01
N THR A 4 40.51 6.69 6.11
CA THR A 4 41.55 6.62 5.09
C THR A 4 40.98 6.07 3.81
N GLU A 5 41.28 6.76 2.71
CA GLU A 5 40.92 6.50 1.32
C GLU A 5 41.38 5.11 0.83
N ASP A 6 42.16 4.40 1.64
CA ASP A 6 42.65 3.05 1.40
C ASP A 6 41.56 1.95 1.43
N ASN A 7 40.40 2.21 2.05
CA ASN A 7 39.32 1.20 2.09
C ASN A 7 38.53 1.10 0.78
N ILE A 8 38.63 2.11 -0.10
CA ILE A 8 37.84 2.18 -1.33
C ILE A 8 38.41 1.26 -2.42
N ASN A 9 39.73 1.03 -2.42
CA ASN A 9 40.41 0.20 -3.41
C ASN A 9 40.29 -1.32 -3.15
N SER A 10 39.83 -1.73 -1.96
CA SER A 10 39.69 -3.16 -1.63
C SER A 10 38.45 -3.82 -2.25
N LEU A 11 37.57 -3.06 -2.93
CA LEU A 11 36.40 -3.59 -3.65
C LEU A 11 36.56 -3.63 -5.18
N GLN A 12 37.65 -3.10 -5.75
CA GLN A 12 37.87 -3.08 -7.21
C GLN A 12 38.51 -4.36 -7.78
N GLY A 13 38.44 -5.48 -7.05
CA GLY A 13 39.15 -6.72 -7.36
C GLY A 13 38.29 -7.95 -7.65
N ALA A 14 37.00 -7.82 -7.93
CA ALA A 14 36.18 -8.95 -8.37
C ALA A 14 35.23 -8.49 -9.48
N GLN A 15 35.71 -8.56 -10.73
CA GLN A 15 34.78 -8.76 -11.84
C GLN A 15 34.01 -10.05 -11.54
N PRO A 16 32.67 -10.06 -11.59
CA PRO A 16 31.95 -11.32 -11.70
C PRO A 16 32.32 -11.90 -13.08
N THR A 17 33.27 -12.82 -13.09
CA THR A 17 33.44 -13.75 -14.19
C THR A 17 32.11 -14.48 -14.33
N ASN A 18 31.43 -14.18 -15.44
CA ASN A 18 30.20 -14.81 -15.87
C ASN A 18 30.51 -16.26 -16.27
N GLU A 19 30.86 -17.07 -15.27
CA GLU A 19 30.99 -18.51 -15.39
C GLU A 19 29.57 -19.05 -15.42
N LEU A 20 29.14 -19.40 -16.63
CA LEU A 20 27.89 -20.09 -16.93
C LEU A 20 27.95 -21.49 -16.30
N SER A 21 27.87 -21.58 -14.97
CA SER A 21 27.74 -22.84 -14.27
C SER A 21 26.28 -23.27 -14.38
N ASP A 22 26.06 -24.30 -15.19
CA ASP A 22 24.87 -25.17 -15.27
C ASP A 22 24.64 -25.85 -13.90
N VAL A 23 24.30 -25.05 -12.90
CA VAL A 23 23.81 -25.51 -11.61
C VAL A 23 22.31 -25.69 -11.79
N PRO A 24 21.74 -26.87 -11.45
CA PRO A 24 20.29 -27.02 -11.49
C PRO A 24 19.67 -25.92 -10.63
N ASP A 25 18.72 -25.21 -11.24
CA ASP A 25 17.97 -24.07 -10.73
C ASP A 25 17.02 -24.50 -9.59
N ASP A 26 17.59 -25.13 -8.56
CA ASP A 26 16.91 -25.69 -7.39
C ASP A 26 17.03 -24.73 -6.19
N ASP A 27 17.32 -23.45 -6.47
CA ASP A 27 17.11 -22.40 -5.49
C ASP A 27 15.59 -22.15 -5.38
N PRO A 28 14.97 -22.42 -4.21
CA PRO A 28 13.55 -22.17 -3.99
C PRO A 28 13.14 -20.72 -4.25
N PHE A 29 14.10 -19.78 -4.28
CA PHE A 29 13.87 -18.36 -4.52
C PHE A 29 14.23 -17.88 -5.95
N SER A 30 14.68 -18.76 -6.85
CA SER A 30 15.09 -18.37 -8.21
C SER A 30 13.98 -17.63 -8.97
N LYS A 31 12.73 -18.07 -8.81
CA LYS A 31 11.55 -17.41 -9.40
C LYS A 31 11.33 -15.99 -8.85
N GLU A 32 11.46 -15.81 -7.54
CA GLU A 32 11.30 -14.49 -6.90
C GLU A 32 12.44 -13.55 -7.29
N TYR A 33 13.68 -14.07 -7.35
CA TYR A 33 14.84 -13.32 -7.79
C TYR A 33 14.72 -12.87 -9.26
N ALA A 34 14.18 -13.71 -10.14
CA ALA A 34 13.90 -13.37 -11.53
C ALA A 34 12.88 -12.23 -11.65
N LEU A 35 11.79 -12.27 -10.87
CA LEU A 35 10.78 -11.21 -10.85
C LEU A 35 11.36 -9.88 -10.36
N PHE A 36 12.13 -9.90 -9.27
CA PHE A 36 12.78 -8.71 -8.72
C PHE A 36 13.78 -8.09 -9.72
N LYS A 37 14.50 -8.92 -10.49
CA LYS A 37 15.42 -8.43 -11.52
C LYS A 37 14.71 -7.79 -12.70
N ALA A 38 13.58 -8.37 -13.14
CA ALA A 38 12.76 -7.78 -14.19
C ALA A 38 12.20 -6.41 -13.79
N GLU A 39 11.78 -6.25 -12.53
CA GLU A 39 11.28 -4.97 -12.01
C GLU A 39 12.37 -3.89 -11.96
N LEU A 40 13.58 -4.23 -11.50
CA LEU A 40 14.72 -3.30 -11.52
C LEU A 40 15.08 -2.85 -12.94
N GLU A 41 15.11 -3.77 -13.91
CA GLU A 41 15.43 -3.45 -15.31
C GLU A 41 14.34 -2.58 -15.97
N SER A 42 13.08 -2.77 -15.58
CA SER A 42 11.98 -1.92 -16.03
C SER A 42 12.15 -0.47 -15.56
N LEU A 43 12.56 -0.26 -14.31
CA LEU A 43 12.78 1.08 -13.75
C LEU A 43 13.96 1.80 -14.42
N ASP A 44 15.06 1.09 -14.73
CA ASP A 44 16.21 1.66 -15.42
C ASP A 44 15.92 1.99 -16.90
N SER A 45 14.99 1.25 -17.52
CA SER A 45 14.56 1.45 -18.91
C SER A 45 13.64 2.68 -19.08
N GLU A 46 12.83 3.00 -18.07
CA GLU A 46 11.99 4.21 -18.05
C GLU A 46 12.80 5.51 -17.87
N SER A 47 14.05 5.42 -17.40
CA SER A 47 14.93 6.59 -17.21
C SER A 47 15.64 7.07 -18.48
N ASN A 48 15.58 6.35 -19.61
CA ASN A 48 16.42 6.62 -20.79
C ASN A 48 15.65 7.07 -22.05
N THR A 49 14.51 7.74 -21.92
CA THR A 49 13.93 8.55 -23.01
C THR A 49 14.11 10.05 -22.72
N GLU A 50 15.30 10.57 -22.98
CA GLU A 50 15.53 12.02 -23.11
C GLU A 50 14.90 12.54 -24.43
N THR A 51 14.24 13.70 -24.42
CA THR A 51 14.54 14.88 -25.27
C THR A 51 13.43 15.95 -25.17
N ASN A 52 13.76 17.05 -24.46
CA ASN A 52 13.32 18.45 -24.64
C ASN A 52 11.83 18.78 -24.86
N ARG A 53 11.19 19.29 -23.80
CA ARG A 53 10.32 20.48 -23.89
C ARG A 53 10.33 21.23 -22.55
N ASP A 54 11.18 22.25 -22.50
CA ASP A 54 11.03 23.38 -21.58
C ASP A 54 9.80 24.17 -22.04
N GLU A 55 8.70 24.08 -21.31
CA GLU A 55 7.73 25.15 -21.17
C GLU A 55 6.90 24.87 -19.90
N THR A 56 7.18 25.64 -18.85
CA THR A 56 6.31 26.00 -17.73
C THR A 56 4.86 25.48 -17.82
N ILE A 57 4.54 24.40 -17.09
CA ILE A 57 3.15 24.10 -16.73
C ILE A 57 3.13 23.57 -15.29
N SER A 58 2.26 24.19 -14.51
CA SER A 58 1.94 23.97 -13.11
C SER A 58 2.06 22.53 -12.62
N SER A 59 2.44 22.43 -11.35
CA SER A 59 2.10 21.35 -10.44
C SER A 59 0.61 21.03 -10.54
N ALA A 60 0.27 20.17 -11.50
CA ALA A 60 -1.01 19.50 -11.62
C ALA A 60 -0.74 18.08 -11.14
N ASP A 61 -1.02 17.91 -9.85
CA ASP A 61 -1.57 16.70 -9.25
C ASP A 61 -2.17 15.81 -10.34
N LYS A 62 -1.39 14.84 -10.81
CA LYS A 62 -1.84 13.84 -11.77
C LYS A 62 -2.57 12.81 -10.91
N VAL A 63 -3.77 13.18 -10.48
CA VAL A 63 -4.81 12.22 -10.14
C VAL A 63 -4.96 11.36 -11.39
N GLU A 64 -4.39 10.16 -11.32
CA GLU A 64 -4.77 9.10 -12.23
C GLU A 64 -6.28 8.92 -12.01
N ASP A 65 -7.06 9.33 -13.01
CA ASP A 65 -8.44 8.87 -13.21
C ASP A 65 -8.35 7.35 -13.36
N VAL A 66 -8.33 6.66 -12.22
CA VAL A 66 -8.62 5.24 -12.14
C VAL A 66 -10.11 5.14 -12.43
N ASP A 67 -10.47 4.44 -13.51
CA ASP A 67 -11.85 4.06 -13.83
C ASP A 67 -12.49 3.41 -12.59
N LEU A 68 -13.29 4.18 -11.84
CA LEU A 68 -13.89 3.81 -10.55
C LEU A 68 -15.11 2.88 -10.68
N GLU A 69 -15.43 2.36 -11.87
CA GLU A 69 -16.70 1.63 -12.06
C GLU A 69 -16.63 0.12 -11.74
N GLU A 70 -15.44 -0.46 -11.53
CA GLU A 70 -15.30 -1.88 -11.14
C GLU A 70 -15.02 -2.11 -9.64
N ASP A 71 -14.76 -1.04 -8.86
CA ASP A 71 -14.19 -1.14 -7.50
C ASP A 71 -15.23 -1.13 -6.34
N ASP A 72 -16.48 -0.75 -6.60
CA ASP A 72 -17.52 -0.69 -5.55
C ASP A 72 -17.80 -2.08 -4.92
N SER A 73 -17.68 -3.14 -5.73
CA SER A 73 -17.87 -4.51 -5.25
C SER A 73 -16.74 -4.96 -4.31
N CYS A 74 -15.50 -4.57 -4.61
CA CYS A 74 -14.33 -4.89 -3.81
C CYS A 74 -14.42 -4.23 -2.42
N LEU A 75 -14.79 -2.95 -2.38
CA LEU A 75 -14.95 -2.20 -1.14
C LEU A 75 -16.11 -2.73 -0.29
N GLN A 76 -17.21 -3.17 -0.91
CA GLN A 76 -18.33 -3.76 -0.19
C GLN A 76 -17.92 -5.07 0.53
N ASP A 77 -17.15 -5.93 -0.12
CA ASP A 77 -16.68 -7.18 0.47
C ASP A 77 -15.68 -6.95 1.60
N GLU A 78 -14.75 -6.01 1.43
CA GLU A 78 -13.83 -5.61 2.50
C GLU A 78 -14.57 -5.05 3.71
N LEU A 79 -15.56 -4.17 3.48
CA LEU A 79 -16.39 -3.66 4.55
C LEU A 79 -17.16 -4.81 5.23
N GLN A 80 -17.80 -5.70 4.49
CA GLN A 80 -18.51 -6.86 5.04
C GLN A 80 -17.62 -7.73 5.94
N SER A 81 -16.33 -7.86 5.59
CA SER A 81 -15.35 -8.61 6.41
C SER A 81 -15.15 -8.02 7.82
N LEU A 82 -15.47 -6.74 8.04
CA LEU A 82 -15.39 -6.09 9.34
C LEU A 82 -16.48 -6.56 10.32
N ILE A 83 -17.56 -7.18 9.85
CA ILE A 83 -18.63 -7.66 10.71
C ILE A 83 -18.10 -8.74 11.67
N GLY A 84 -18.40 -8.60 12.96
CA GLY A 84 -17.91 -9.50 14.00
C GLY A 84 -16.54 -9.12 14.56
N THR A 85 -15.92 -8.03 14.09
CA THR A 85 -14.70 -7.49 14.70
C THR A 85 -15.00 -6.61 15.91
N LYS A 86 -14.05 -6.58 16.87
CA LYS A 86 -14.13 -5.70 18.04
C LYS A 86 -13.67 -4.30 17.67
N SER A 87 -14.45 -3.31 18.07
CA SER A 87 -14.17 -1.89 17.86
C SER A 87 -14.45 -1.08 19.12
N ARG A 88 -14.20 0.23 19.06
CA ARG A 88 -14.57 1.18 20.10
C ARG A 88 -15.47 2.25 19.50
N ALA A 89 -16.67 2.43 20.04
CA ALA A 89 -17.67 3.32 19.48
C ALA A 89 -18.07 4.42 20.47
N PRO A 90 -18.34 5.65 19.99
CA PRO A 90 -18.82 6.74 20.83
C PRO A 90 -20.27 6.50 21.27
N TYR A 91 -20.59 6.88 22.50
CA TYR A 91 -21.94 6.90 23.07
C TYR A 91 -22.15 8.25 23.74
N ALA A 92 -23.16 8.98 23.29
CA ALA A 92 -23.58 10.24 23.89
C ALA A 92 -24.60 9.94 24.99
N ASP A 93 -24.31 10.38 26.22
CA ASP A 93 -25.25 10.28 27.31
C ASP A 93 -26.28 11.42 27.28
N LYS A 94 -27.24 11.38 28.21
CA LYS A 94 -28.31 12.39 28.31
C LYS A 94 -27.79 13.78 28.66
N SER A 95 -26.60 13.87 29.25
CA SER A 95 -25.95 15.13 29.60
C SER A 95 -25.15 15.75 28.44
N GLY A 96 -25.03 15.03 27.30
CA GLY A 96 -24.30 15.47 26.11
C GLY A 96 -22.81 15.15 26.16
N SER A 97 -22.34 14.41 27.16
CA SER A 97 -20.99 13.90 27.21
C SER A 97 -20.84 12.66 26.31
N VAL A 98 -19.75 12.61 25.53
CA VAL A 98 -19.45 11.49 24.65
C VAL A 98 -18.38 10.61 25.30
N THR A 99 -18.72 9.35 25.54
CA THR A 99 -17.78 8.34 26.06
C THR A 99 -17.66 7.19 25.09
N TYR A 100 -16.47 6.64 24.96
CA TYR A 100 -16.18 5.56 24.01
C TYR A 100 -16.16 4.19 24.71
N TYR A 101 -17.01 3.27 24.25
CA TYR A 101 -17.17 1.92 24.81
C TYR A 101 -16.75 0.85 23.83
N ASN A 102 -16.43 -0.34 24.36
CA ASN A 102 -16.15 -1.51 23.54
C ASN A 102 -17.42 -1.92 22.81
N ALA A 103 -17.30 -2.18 21.51
CA ALA A 103 -18.40 -2.59 20.67
C ALA A 103 -17.97 -3.68 19.69
N LEU A 104 -18.95 -4.31 19.06
CA LEU A 104 -18.80 -5.32 18.02
C LEU A 104 -19.53 -4.81 16.78
N ILE A 105 -18.87 -4.84 15.62
CA ILE A 105 -19.49 -4.44 14.37
C ILE A 105 -20.54 -5.49 14.00
N SER A 106 -21.79 -5.08 13.80
CA SER A 106 -22.92 -5.96 13.46
C SER A 106 -23.41 -5.80 12.03
N GLY A 107 -23.05 -4.70 11.37
CA GLY A 107 -23.50 -4.45 10.02
C GLY A 107 -23.00 -3.11 9.53
N ILE A 108 -23.26 -2.85 8.26
CA ILE A 108 -22.78 -1.67 7.55
C ILE A 108 -24.00 -0.97 6.97
N GLU A 109 -23.99 0.35 7.09
CA GLU A 109 -25.02 1.23 6.57
C GLU A 109 -24.38 2.07 5.48
N MET A 110 -24.54 1.61 4.24
CA MET A 110 -24.05 2.31 3.06
C MET A 110 -25.11 3.32 2.63
N ALA A 111 -24.69 4.57 2.41
CA ALA A 111 -25.50 5.51 1.65
C ALA A 111 -25.43 5.17 0.16
N GLU A 112 -26.48 5.49 -0.61
CA GLU A 112 -26.54 5.23 -2.06
C GLU A 112 -25.43 5.93 -2.86
N ILE A 113 -24.73 6.90 -2.27
CA ILE A 113 -23.66 7.67 -2.91
C ILE A 113 -22.50 7.79 -1.91
N LEU A 114 -21.41 7.09 -2.18
CA LEU A 114 -20.16 7.18 -1.42
C LEU A 114 -19.27 8.26 -2.04
N SER A 115 -19.64 9.53 -1.87
CA SER A 115 -18.79 10.64 -2.34
C SER A 115 -17.59 10.91 -1.41
N ASP A 116 -17.64 10.41 -0.17
CA ASP A 116 -16.62 10.65 0.84
C ASP A 116 -16.63 9.52 1.89
N ILE A 117 -15.47 9.25 2.50
CA ILE A 117 -15.29 8.25 3.56
C ILE A 117 -16.15 8.55 4.78
N GLU A 118 -16.49 9.82 5.01
CA GLU A 118 -17.39 10.27 6.08
C GLU A 118 -18.82 9.72 5.94
N HIS A 119 -19.21 9.28 4.75
CA HIS A 119 -20.53 8.68 4.50
C HIS A 119 -20.61 7.20 4.90
N ILE A 120 -19.47 6.55 5.14
CA ILE A 120 -19.44 5.14 5.54
C ILE A 120 -19.84 5.05 7.03
N LYS A 121 -20.99 4.44 7.29
CA LYS A 121 -21.50 4.21 8.65
C LYS A 121 -21.57 2.73 8.95
N VAL A 122 -21.30 2.38 10.20
CA VAL A 122 -21.39 1.01 10.70
C VAL A 122 -22.34 0.92 11.87
N LYS A 123 -23.07 -0.20 11.96
CA LYS A 123 -23.90 -0.57 13.10
C LYS A 123 -23.08 -1.39 14.05
N VAL A 124 -23.18 -1.06 15.34
CA VAL A 124 -22.40 -1.71 16.40
C VAL A 124 -23.28 -2.15 17.55
N LEU A 125 -22.88 -3.24 18.22
CA LEU A 125 -23.42 -3.65 19.52
C LEU A 125 -22.40 -3.37 20.59
N PHE A 126 -22.76 -2.58 21.60
CA PHE A 126 -21.91 -2.39 22.77
C PHE A 126 -21.76 -3.70 23.54
N ILE A 127 -20.51 -4.11 23.75
CA ILE A 127 -20.19 -5.31 24.51
C ILE A 127 -19.90 -4.92 25.94
N ASN A 128 -20.50 -5.66 26.88
CA ASN A 128 -20.63 -5.32 28.31
C ASN A 128 -21.68 -4.21 28.59
N PRO A 129 -22.97 -4.46 28.28
CA PRO A 129 -24.01 -3.57 28.75
C PRO A 129 -24.01 -3.54 30.29
N THR A 130 -23.90 -2.34 30.86
CA THR A 130 -24.01 -2.05 32.30
C THR A 130 -25.38 -1.52 32.67
#